data_AF-A0A959EKL6-F1
#
_entry.id   AF-A0A959EKL6-F1
#
_cell.length_a   1.000
_cell.length_b   1.000
_cell.length_c   1.000
_cell.angle_alpha   90.00
_cell.angle_beta   90.00
_cell.angle_gamma   90.00
#
_symmetry.space_group_name_H-M   'P 1'
#
loop_
_entity.id
_entity.type
_entity.pdbx_description
1 polymer ?
#
loop_
_entity_poly.entity_id
_entity_poly.type
_entity_poly.pdbx_seq_one_letter_code
_entity_poly.pdbx_strand_id
1 'polypeptide(L)'
;MKNKLLILILLCSFFSISLAAQESTQTIRGQVIDRQSEMPLIGVAVEWVNDGDPRGATTDLDGWFSLENIPVGRQILRFSYLGYESLTLPNVMITAGKEVVLEITLAEAVINIQEVVVRATTDKDKANNEMATVSARSFTLEEVTRYSGGRNDVSRLAANFAGVNIADDSRNDIVIRGNSPTGVLWRLEGLPIPNPNHFSTMGTTGGPVSAVNTNLLRNSDFMTSAFPSEYGNALAGVFDIGFRNGNRDRMEFTAQLAAFSGLEFMAEGPLNRAHTGSFLVSYRHSFTELADAAGLNIGTTAVPKYKDLSFKLDLPRTKLGQFSLFGIGGLSDIEFIGSELGEDDFFADPDVNSLVRSRLGVFGVQHRLLIDEQTYLRTTVGASTSQNTYDEDRLEDEGIPFRQTEVDDVNNRYSVHSVLNRKFSPKFTLRTGFLAEWYQLDAFLQDRTNEVEWNVIRDFEGTLGLFQVYGQGQWRLNERWTVNGGLHAQYLDLNDSWALEPRLAVNYHLSAAGALNLGYGLHNQMQPLPMYFLETRLPDGT
;
A
#
# COMPACT_ATOMS: atom_id res chain seq x y z
N MET A 1 49.22 -37.03 -10.48
CA MET A 1 47.94 -36.47 -9.97
C MET A 1 48.15 -35.38 -8.92
N LYS A 2 49.01 -35.57 -7.91
CA LYS A 2 49.31 -34.55 -6.88
C LYS A 2 49.79 -33.19 -7.42
N ASN A 3 50.66 -33.17 -8.44
CA ASN A 3 51.16 -31.90 -9.01
C ASN A 3 50.10 -31.14 -9.83
N LYS A 4 49.10 -31.82 -10.41
CA LYS A 4 47.99 -31.16 -11.11
C LYS A 4 46.99 -30.54 -10.13
N LEU A 5 46.78 -31.19 -8.98
CA LEU A 5 45.93 -30.67 -7.89
C LEU A 5 46.55 -29.43 -7.24
N LEU A 6 47.88 -29.43 -7.05
CA LEU A 6 48.59 -28.28 -6.49
C LEU A 6 48.53 -27.05 -7.41
N ILE A 7 48.67 -27.26 -8.72
CA ILE A 7 48.54 -26.20 -9.74
C ILE A 7 47.11 -25.66 -9.78
N LEU A 8 46.10 -26.52 -9.64
CA LEU A 8 44.69 -26.12 -9.60
C LEU A 8 44.36 -25.29 -8.33
N ILE A 9 44.90 -25.68 -7.17
CA ILE A 9 44.77 -24.93 -5.91
C ILE A 9 45.48 -23.58 -6.02
N LEU A 10 46.66 -23.54 -6.64
CA LEU A 10 47.39 -22.29 -6.86
C LEU A 10 46.64 -21.37 -7.86
N LEU A 11 46.06 -21.93 -8.93
CA LEU A 11 45.23 -21.18 -9.88
C LEU A 11 43.96 -20.63 -9.21
N CYS A 12 43.30 -21.41 -8.34
CA CYS A 12 42.12 -20.96 -7.59
C CYS A 12 42.49 -19.88 -6.56
N SER A 13 43.67 -19.96 -5.93
CA SER A 13 44.16 -18.90 -5.05
C SER A 13 44.49 -17.61 -5.79
N PHE A 14 45.02 -17.69 -7.02
CA PHE A 14 45.26 -16.51 -7.87
C PHE A 14 43.95 -15.89 -8.39
N PHE A 15 42.93 -16.69 -8.68
CA PHE A 15 41.59 -16.21 -9.07
C PHE A 15 40.85 -15.52 -7.90
N SER A 16 41.14 -15.91 -6.66
CA SER A 16 40.54 -15.33 -5.46
C SER A 16 41.06 -13.94 -5.13
N ILE A 17 42.27 -13.59 -5.58
CA ILE A 17 42.92 -12.30 -5.29
C ILE A 17 42.45 -11.19 -6.25
N SER A 18 41.96 -11.55 -7.45
CA SER A 18 41.42 -10.57 -8.42
C SER A 18 39.93 -10.24 -8.24
N LEU A 19 39.21 -10.93 -7.35
CA LEU A 19 37.78 -10.70 -7.09
C LEU A 19 37.51 -9.71 -5.93
N ALA A 20 38.55 -9.27 -5.21
CA ALA A 20 38.40 -8.47 -3.99
C ALA A 20 38.60 -6.94 -4.17
N ALA A 21 38.53 -6.41 -5.40
CA ALA A 21 38.86 -4.99 -5.65
C ALA A 21 37.87 -4.23 -6.55
N GLN A 22 36.70 -4.78 -6.90
CA GLN A 22 35.63 -3.98 -7.51
C GLN A 22 34.68 -3.52 -6.42
N GLU A 23 34.69 -2.22 -6.10
CA GLU A 23 33.55 -1.62 -5.42
C GLU A 23 32.34 -1.83 -6.32
N SER A 24 31.42 -2.71 -5.89
CA SER A 24 30.17 -2.90 -6.61
C SER A 24 29.42 -1.58 -6.55
N THR A 25 29.11 -1.04 -7.72
CA THR A 25 28.35 0.19 -7.86
C THR A 25 27.08 -0.09 -8.67
N GLN A 26 26.13 0.82 -8.56
CA GLN A 26 24.86 0.73 -9.26
C GLN A 26 24.33 2.14 -9.60
N THR A 27 23.38 2.21 -10.52
CA THR A 27 22.68 3.45 -10.88
C THR A 27 21.47 3.69 -9.97
N ILE A 28 21.29 4.94 -9.55
CA ILE A 28 20.03 5.44 -9.00
C ILE A 28 19.36 6.32 -10.06
N ARG A 29 18.10 6.06 -10.33
CA ARG A 29 17.28 6.85 -11.26
C ARG A 29 16.03 7.34 -10.55
N GLY A 30 15.39 8.36 -11.10
CA GLY A 30 14.11 8.80 -10.56
C GLY A 30 13.56 10.04 -11.20
N GLN A 31 12.33 10.37 -10.82
CA GLN A 31 11.65 11.58 -11.26
C GLN A 31 11.50 12.55 -10.08
N VAL A 32 11.68 13.84 -10.34
CA VAL A 32 11.42 14.92 -9.40
C VAL A 32 10.28 15.79 -9.94
N ILE A 33 9.25 15.97 -9.13
CA ILE A 33 8.06 16.78 -9.44
C ILE A 33 7.79 17.81 -8.34
N ASP A 34 7.08 18.89 -8.68
CA ASP A 34 6.49 19.80 -7.70
C ASP A 34 5.43 19.06 -6.89
N ARG A 35 5.47 19.19 -5.56
CA ARG A 35 4.55 18.49 -4.65
C ARG A 35 3.08 18.91 -4.84
N GLN A 36 2.83 20.18 -5.16
CA GLN A 36 1.50 20.78 -5.24
C GLN A 36 0.93 20.77 -6.67
N SER A 37 1.73 20.99 -7.70
CA SER A 37 1.26 21.01 -9.10
C SER A 37 1.56 19.74 -9.88
N GLU A 38 2.36 18.81 -9.34
CA GLU A 38 2.83 17.59 -10.01
C GLU A 38 3.59 17.83 -11.33
N MET A 39 3.98 19.09 -11.56
CA MET A 39 4.79 19.48 -12.70
C MET A 39 6.19 18.90 -12.55
N PRO A 40 6.74 18.30 -13.61
CA PRO A 40 8.14 17.92 -13.62
C PRO A 40 9.05 19.11 -13.38
N LEU A 41 10.07 18.92 -12.54
CA LEU A 41 11.04 19.96 -12.23
C LEU A 41 12.32 19.75 -13.03
N ILE A 42 12.60 20.67 -13.96
CA ILE A 42 13.83 20.67 -14.76
C ILE A 42 15.01 21.31 -14.00
N GLY A 43 16.17 20.66 -14.05
CA GLY A 43 17.42 21.21 -13.52
C GLY A 43 17.55 21.13 -11.99
N VAL A 44 16.80 20.24 -11.33
CA VAL A 44 17.00 19.91 -9.91
C VAL A 44 18.38 19.28 -9.77
N ALA A 45 19.21 19.80 -8.85
CA ALA A 45 20.48 19.20 -8.52
C ALA A 45 20.28 18.02 -7.57
N VAL A 46 20.73 16.84 -7.99
CA VAL A 46 20.70 15.59 -7.23
C VAL A 46 22.12 15.25 -6.83
N GLU A 47 22.39 15.22 -5.54
CA GLU A 47 23.74 15.08 -5.00
C GLU A 47 23.84 13.83 -4.11
N TRP A 48 24.89 13.04 -4.30
CA TRP A 48 25.30 12.00 -3.36
C TRP A 48 26.13 12.64 -2.25
N VAL A 49 25.73 12.43 -0.99
CA VAL A 49 26.26 13.19 0.16
C VAL A 49 27.22 12.38 1.04
N ASN A 50 27.60 11.16 0.64
CA ASN A 50 28.50 10.33 1.43
C ASN A 50 29.99 10.71 1.22
N ASP A 51 30.78 10.72 2.30
CA ASP A 51 32.25 10.72 2.35
C ASP A 51 33.03 11.70 1.45
N GLY A 52 32.43 12.83 1.07
CA GLY A 52 33.15 13.95 0.45
C GLY A 52 33.46 13.80 -1.04
N ASP A 53 32.90 12.81 -1.74
CA ASP A 53 32.98 12.67 -3.20
C ASP A 53 31.77 13.37 -3.86
N PRO A 54 31.95 14.52 -4.54
CA PRO A 54 30.83 15.26 -5.13
C PRO A 54 30.38 14.60 -6.44
N ARG A 55 29.60 13.52 -6.33
CA ARG A 55 28.84 12.97 -7.46
C ARG A 55 27.45 13.56 -7.47
N GLY A 56 26.99 13.97 -8.64
CA GLY A 56 25.66 14.51 -8.80
C GLY A 56 25.15 14.41 -10.23
N ALA A 57 23.85 14.60 -10.36
CA ALA A 57 23.12 14.64 -11.61
C ALA A 57 22.16 15.84 -11.60
N THR A 58 21.60 16.16 -12.78
CA THR A 58 20.51 17.13 -12.89
C THR A 58 19.31 16.50 -13.57
N THR A 59 18.11 16.97 -13.23
CA THR A 59 16.90 16.50 -13.89
C THR A 59 16.70 17.10 -15.28
N ASP A 60 16.16 16.31 -16.20
CA ASP A 60 15.82 16.72 -17.56
C ASP A 60 14.48 17.49 -17.66
N LEU A 61 14.00 17.74 -18.89
CA LEU A 61 12.73 18.44 -19.17
C LEU A 61 11.49 17.74 -18.60
N ASP A 62 11.55 16.42 -18.42
CA ASP A 62 10.49 15.60 -17.86
C ASP A 62 10.75 15.28 -16.37
N GLY A 63 11.71 15.97 -15.75
CA GLY A 63 12.03 15.87 -14.32
C GLY A 63 12.84 14.64 -13.95
N TRP A 64 13.40 13.91 -14.91
CA TRP A 64 14.12 12.65 -14.64
C TRP A 64 15.62 12.84 -14.49
N PHE A 65 16.22 12.08 -13.57
CA PHE A 65 17.66 12.06 -13.33
C PHE A 65 18.23 10.63 -13.37
N SER A 66 19.53 10.53 -13.61
CA SER A 66 20.32 9.30 -13.52
C SER A 66 21.64 9.60 -12.82
N LEU A 67 21.88 8.94 -11.70
CA LEU A 67 23.08 9.07 -10.89
C LEU A 67 23.84 7.75 -10.92
N GLU A 68 24.94 7.73 -11.65
CA GLU A 68 25.70 6.51 -11.98
C GLU A 68 26.83 6.22 -11.00
N ASN A 69 27.27 4.97 -10.99
CA ASN A 69 28.43 4.49 -10.24
C ASN A 69 28.32 4.71 -8.72
N ILE A 70 27.14 4.61 -8.13
CA ILE A 70 27.00 4.78 -6.67
C ILE A 70 27.29 3.45 -5.96
N PRO A 71 28.18 3.43 -4.94
CA PRO A 71 28.50 2.20 -4.21
C PRO A 71 27.27 1.52 -3.61
N VAL A 72 27.26 0.19 -3.61
CA VAL A 72 26.22 -0.60 -2.92
C VAL A 72 26.21 -0.31 -1.41
N GLY A 73 25.04 -0.45 -0.79
CA GLY A 73 24.80 -0.13 0.60
C GLY A 73 23.85 1.06 0.79
N ARG A 74 23.80 1.58 2.02
CA ARG A 74 22.91 2.70 2.37
C ARG A 74 23.56 4.03 2.02
N GLN A 75 22.91 4.78 1.15
CA GLN A 75 23.37 6.08 0.69
C GLN A 75 22.46 7.21 1.14
N ILE A 76 22.99 8.43 1.12
CA ILE A 76 22.25 9.66 1.40
C ILE A 76 22.23 10.49 0.12
N LEU A 77 21.02 10.85 -0.33
CA LEU A 77 20.83 11.72 -1.48
C LEU A 77 20.26 13.06 -1.03
N ARG A 78 20.67 14.14 -1.69
CA ARG A 78 20.13 15.48 -1.49
C ARG A 78 19.62 16.04 -2.81
N PHE A 79 18.42 16.59 -2.77
CA PHE A 79 17.76 17.25 -3.89
C PHE A 79 17.65 18.74 -3.56
N SER A 80 18.16 19.58 -4.45
CA SER A 80 18.09 21.04 -4.28
C SER A 80 17.70 21.73 -5.58
N TYR A 81 16.84 22.75 -5.47
CA TYR A 81 16.34 23.49 -6.62
C TYR A 81 16.00 24.92 -6.21
N LEU A 82 16.32 25.89 -7.07
CA LEU A 82 16.15 27.30 -6.73
C LEU A 82 14.66 27.63 -6.55
N GLY A 83 14.32 28.24 -5.42
CA GLY A 83 12.93 28.55 -5.06
C GLY A 83 12.18 27.37 -4.43
N TYR A 84 12.87 26.27 -4.10
CA TYR A 84 12.28 25.09 -3.47
C TYR A 84 13.00 24.75 -2.16
N GLU A 85 12.29 24.04 -1.28
CA GLU A 85 12.87 23.45 -0.09
C GLU A 85 13.75 22.24 -0.46
N SER A 86 15.00 22.24 -0.01
CA SER A 86 15.89 21.10 -0.20
C SER A 86 15.39 19.87 0.54
N LEU A 87 15.45 18.71 -0.11
CA LEU A 87 15.09 17.42 0.47
C LEU A 87 16.33 16.54 0.62
N THR A 88 16.58 16.02 1.82
CA THR A 88 17.61 14.99 2.05
C THR A 88 16.93 13.66 2.35
N LEU A 89 17.21 12.66 1.51
CA LEU A 89 16.70 11.31 1.62
C LEU A 89 17.80 10.36 2.15
N PRO A 90 17.78 9.99 3.43
CA PRO A 90 18.77 9.10 4.00
C PRO A 90 18.38 7.63 3.83
N ASN A 91 19.38 6.74 3.91
CA ASN A 91 19.21 5.29 3.88
C ASN A 91 18.60 4.75 2.58
N VAL A 92 18.90 5.36 1.43
CA VAL A 92 18.56 4.78 0.13
C VAL A 92 19.39 3.50 -0.02
N MET A 93 18.73 2.34 0.02
CA MET A 93 19.39 1.05 -0.08
C MET A 93 19.72 0.73 -1.54
N ILE A 94 21.01 0.63 -1.85
CA ILE A 94 21.51 0.27 -3.18
C ILE A 94 22.03 -1.16 -3.14
N THR A 95 21.57 -1.98 -4.08
CA THR A 95 22.02 -3.38 -4.22
C THR A 95 22.70 -3.58 -5.56
N ALA A 96 23.57 -4.59 -5.67
CA ALA A 96 24.25 -4.91 -6.91
C ALA A 96 23.30 -5.49 -7.99
N GLY A 97 22.15 -6.03 -7.57
CA GLY A 97 21.28 -6.84 -8.43
C GLY A 97 20.35 -6.05 -9.35
N LYS A 98 20.02 -4.80 -9.00
CA LYS A 98 19.14 -3.93 -9.81
C LYS A 98 19.33 -2.45 -9.50
N GLU A 99 18.99 -1.60 -10.45
CA GLU A 99 18.93 -0.15 -10.28
C GLU A 99 17.81 0.27 -9.31
N VAL A 100 18.01 1.39 -8.62
CA VAL A 100 17.00 1.95 -7.70
C VAL A 100 16.20 3.02 -8.45
N VAL A 101 14.87 2.89 -8.47
CA VAL A 101 13.97 3.87 -9.09
C VAL A 101 13.21 4.63 -8.00
N LEU A 102 13.40 5.95 -7.94
CA LEU A 102 12.80 6.85 -6.94
C LEU A 102 11.78 7.80 -7.56
N GLU A 103 10.70 8.08 -6.82
CA GLU A 103 9.75 9.15 -7.13
C GLU A 103 9.85 10.20 -6.02
N ILE A 104 10.24 11.42 -6.38
CA ILE A 104 10.59 12.48 -5.44
C ILE A 104 9.70 13.70 -5.66
N THR A 105 9.19 14.29 -4.57
CA THR A 105 8.41 15.53 -4.62
C THR A 105 9.11 16.64 -3.83
N LEU A 106 9.27 17.82 -4.44
CA LEU A 106 9.80 19.02 -3.78
C LEU A 106 8.70 20.05 -3.53
N ALA A 107 8.75 20.71 -2.37
CA ALA A 107 7.85 21.82 -2.07
C ALA A 107 8.49 23.15 -2.47
N GLU A 108 7.75 23.99 -3.18
CA GLU A 108 8.18 25.36 -3.48
C GLU A 108 8.26 26.19 -2.18
N ALA A 109 9.26 27.07 -2.08
CA ALA A 109 9.49 27.91 -0.92
C ALA A 109 8.52 29.11 -0.88
N VAL A 110 8.12 29.53 0.33
CA VAL A 110 7.16 30.63 0.53
C VAL A 110 7.79 32.01 0.39
N ILE A 111 9.11 32.13 0.59
CA ILE A 111 9.87 33.37 0.45
C ILE A 111 11.05 33.11 -0.50
N ASN A 112 11.12 33.88 -1.58
CA ASN A 112 12.30 33.92 -2.44
C ASN A 112 13.29 34.96 -1.90
N ILE A 113 14.57 34.56 -1.76
CA ILE A 113 15.76 35.38 -1.41
C ILE A 113 15.83 35.72 0.11
N GLN A 114 16.89 35.49 0.90
CA GLN A 114 18.35 35.44 0.70
C GLN A 114 18.96 34.54 1.79
N GLU A 115 19.99 33.77 1.42
CA GLU A 115 20.68 32.74 2.22
C GLU A 115 19.95 31.38 2.27
N VAL A 116 20.32 30.50 1.32
CA VAL A 116 20.05 29.07 1.40
C VAL A 116 20.86 28.52 2.58
N VAL A 117 20.29 28.55 3.78
CA VAL A 117 20.81 27.71 4.85
C VAL A 117 20.39 26.29 4.50
N VAL A 118 21.28 25.57 3.80
CA VAL A 118 21.15 24.13 3.55
C VAL A 118 21.10 23.43 4.90
N ARG A 119 19.90 23.16 5.41
CA ARG A 119 19.69 22.39 6.64
C ARG A 119 19.28 20.98 6.25
N ALA A 120 20.11 20.01 6.60
CA ALA A 120 19.79 18.60 6.51
C ALA A 120 18.77 18.23 7.60
N THR A 121 17.52 18.64 7.44
CA THR A 121 16.41 18.13 8.25
C THR A 121 15.73 17.00 7.47
N THR A 122 16.07 15.76 7.82
CA THR A 122 15.25 14.61 7.46
C THR A 122 14.07 14.58 8.42
N ASP A 123 12.89 14.91 7.93
CA ASP A 123 11.67 14.84 8.74
C ASP A 123 10.85 13.62 8.30
N LYS A 124 11.16 12.48 8.92
CA LYS A 124 10.49 11.19 8.65
C LYS A 124 9.03 11.19 9.12
N ASP A 125 8.62 12.18 9.88
CA ASP A 125 7.27 12.30 10.44
C ASP A 125 6.33 13.13 9.55
N LYS A 126 6.74 13.47 8.33
CA LYS A 126 5.90 14.15 7.34
C LYS A 126 5.27 13.16 6.36
N ALA A 127 3.99 13.38 6.08
CA ALA A 127 3.27 12.69 5.01
C ALA A 127 3.71 13.18 3.63
N ASN A 128 3.59 12.33 2.62
CA ASN A 128 3.74 12.69 1.22
C ASN A 128 2.58 13.61 0.78
N ASN A 129 1.38 13.36 1.30
CA ASN A 129 0.23 14.21 1.10
C ASN A 129 0.38 15.53 1.87
N GLU A 130 0.65 16.61 1.13
CA GLU A 130 0.77 17.97 1.67
C GLU A 130 -0.43 18.44 2.51
N MET A 131 -1.63 17.92 2.22
CA MET A 131 -2.85 18.25 2.94
C MET A 131 -2.89 17.63 4.35
N ALA A 132 -2.06 16.61 4.61
CA ALA A 132 -1.96 15.89 5.87
C ALA A 132 -0.79 16.40 6.72
N THR A 133 -1.04 17.40 7.55
CA THR A 133 0.01 18.04 8.39
C THR A 133 0.04 17.56 9.84
N VAL A 134 -0.95 16.77 10.27
CA VAL A 134 -1.08 16.30 11.65
C VAL A 134 -1.43 14.82 11.67
N SER A 135 -0.85 14.08 12.62
CA SER A 135 -1.14 12.65 12.85
C SER A 135 -0.99 11.75 11.61
N ALA A 136 -0.13 12.15 10.68
CA ALA A 136 0.17 11.45 9.45
C ALA A 136 1.69 11.26 9.33
N ARG A 137 2.12 10.09 8.83
CA ARG A 137 3.53 9.75 8.64
C ARG A 137 3.68 9.03 7.31
N SER A 138 4.77 9.29 6.60
CA SER A 138 5.14 8.48 5.46
C SER A 138 5.89 7.23 5.91
N PHE A 139 5.83 6.18 5.11
CA PHE A 139 6.67 5.00 5.26
C PHE A 139 7.24 4.56 3.91
N THR A 140 8.39 3.90 3.98
CA THR A 140 9.14 3.41 2.82
C THR A 140 9.31 1.89 2.87
N LEU A 141 9.60 1.25 1.73
CA LEU A 141 9.94 -0.17 1.68
C LEU A 141 11.06 -0.52 2.66
N GLU A 142 12.14 0.28 2.71
CA GLU A 142 13.26 0.05 3.63
C GLU A 142 12.82 0.09 5.10
N GLU A 143 11.84 0.91 5.45
CA GLU A 143 11.31 0.90 6.82
C GLU A 143 10.51 -0.38 7.06
N VAL A 144 9.59 -0.75 6.16
CA VAL A 144 8.76 -1.96 6.33
C VAL A 144 9.61 -3.22 6.50
N THR A 145 10.71 -3.35 5.76
CA THR A 145 11.58 -4.54 5.82
C THR A 145 12.60 -4.50 6.96
N ARG A 146 12.86 -3.34 7.56
CA ARG A 146 13.84 -3.17 8.63
C ARG A 146 13.31 -3.53 10.01
N TYR A 147 12.01 -3.43 10.25
CA TYR A 147 11.43 -3.81 11.54
C TYR A 147 11.45 -5.33 11.70
N SER A 148 12.18 -5.80 12.70
CA SER A 148 12.14 -7.21 13.11
C SER A 148 10.70 -7.60 13.48
N GLY A 149 10.25 -8.76 13.02
CA GLY A 149 8.87 -9.22 13.22
C GLY A 149 7.83 -8.51 12.34
N GLY A 150 8.24 -7.57 11.47
CA GLY A 150 7.35 -6.87 10.55
C GLY A 150 6.80 -7.74 9.41
N ARG A 151 7.40 -8.90 9.13
CA ARG A 151 6.95 -9.88 8.11
C ARG A 151 6.66 -9.28 6.72
N ASN A 152 7.35 -8.20 6.34
CA ASN A 152 7.09 -7.42 5.12
C ASN A 152 5.64 -6.91 5.04
N ASP A 153 5.11 -6.45 6.17
CA ASP A 153 3.71 -6.04 6.33
C ASP A 153 3.62 -4.60 6.86
N VAL A 154 2.91 -3.75 6.11
CA VAL A 154 2.74 -2.32 6.44
C VAL A 154 1.89 -2.10 7.69
N SER A 155 0.93 -2.99 8.00
CA SER A 155 0.13 -2.93 9.22
C SER A 155 0.98 -3.24 10.44
N ARG A 156 1.85 -4.25 10.34
CA ARG A 156 2.77 -4.61 11.42
C ARG A 156 3.85 -3.55 11.63
N LEU A 157 4.28 -2.85 10.58
CA LEU A 157 5.08 -1.63 10.73
C LEU A 157 4.31 -0.58 11.54
N ALA A 158 3.08 -0.26 11.14
CA ALA A 158 2.27 0.78 11.76
C ALA A 158 1.96 0.51 13.24
N ALA A 159 1.92 -0.75 13.67
CA ALA A 159 1.77 -1.13 15.07
C ALA A 159 2.88 -0.63 15.99
N ASN A 160 4.04 -0.25 15.44
CA ASN A 160 5.12 0.39 16.20
C ASN A 160 4.86 1.89 16.45
N PHE A 161 3.78 2.46 15.90
CA PHE A 161 3.46 3.86 16.07
C PHE A 161 2.60 4.08 17.31
N ALA A 162 2.83 5.22 17.98
CA ALA A 162 2.06 5.58 19.17
C ALA A 162 0.55 5.66 18.86
N GLY A 163 -0.26 5.02 19.71
CA GLY A 163 -1.71 4.97 19.54
C GLY A 163 -2.21 3.90 18.57
N VAL A 164 -1.33 3.03 18.06
CA VAL A 164 -1.69 1.83 17.29
C VAL A 164 -1.40 0.59 18.12
N ASN A 165 -2.28 -0.40 18.10
CA ASN A 165 -2.11 -1.69 18.77
C ASN A 165 -2.56 -2.84 17.86
N ILE A 166 -1.99 -4.02 18.05
CA ILE A 166 -2.45 -5.26 17.43
C ILE A 166 -3.05 -6.13 18.54
N ALA A 167 -4.17 -6.80 18.27
CA ALA A 167 -4.83 -7.65 19.25
C ALA A 167 -4.09 -8.98 19.50
N ASP A 168 -3.54 -9.59 18.46
CA ASP A 168 -2.84 -10.88 18.50
C ASP A 168 -1.69 -10.93 17.46
N ASP A 169 -0.76 -11.88 17.58
CA ASP A 169 0.39 -11.96 16.67
C ASP A 169 0.13 -12.76 15.38
N SER A 170 -0.99 -13.47 15.30
CA SER A 170 -1.39 -14.30 14.16
C SER A 170 -1.97 -13.48 13.02
N ARG A 171 -2.63 -12.35 13.33
CA ARG A 171 -3.25 -11.42 12.37
C ARG A 171 -2.54 -10.08 12.34
N ASN A 172 -2.81 -9.28 11.32
CA ASN A 172 -2.27 -7.93 11.15
C ASN A 172 -3.34 -6.82 11.28
N ASP A 173 -4.49 -7.12 11.87
CA ASP A 173 -5.52 -6.13 12.22
C ASP A 173 -4.93 -5.10 13.19
N ILE A 174 -5.18 -3.80 12.94
CA ILE A 174 -4.69 -2.72 13.81
C ILE A 174 -5.84 -1.92 14.42
N VAL A 175 -5.74 -1.72 15.73
CA VAL A 175 -6.62 -0.84 16.52
C VAL A 175 -5.93 0.52 16.61
N ILE A 176 -6.60 1.58 16.14
CA ILE A 176 -6.05 2.94 16.11
C ILE A 176 -6.83 3.82 17.07
N ARG A 177 -6.18 4.27 18.15
CA ARG A 177 -6.75 5.13 19.20
C ARG A 177 -8.06 4.60 19.79
N GLY A 178 -8.19 3.27 19.88
CA GLY A 178 -9.37 2.58 20.40
C GLY A 178 -10.49 2.35 19.38
N ASN A 179 -10.33 2.79 18.13
CA ASN A 179 -11.30 2.50 17.07
C ASN A 179 -11.15 1.07 16.55
N SER A 180 -12.28 0.48 16.15
CA SER A 180 -12.31 -0.84 15.53
C SER A 180 -11.44 -0.89 14.27
N PRO A 181 -10.71 -1.99 14.02
CA PRO A 181 -9.96 -2.21 12.78
C PRO A 181 -10.82 -2.05 11.50
N THR A 182 -12.13 -2.35 11.58
CA THR A 182 -13.14 -2.10 10.53
C THR A 182 -13.27 -0.64 10.08
N GLY A 183 -12.79 0.30 10.90
CA GLY A 183 -12.73 1.73 10.58
C GLY A 183 -11.51 2.14 9.76
N VAL A 184 -10.60 1.22 9.40
CA VAL A 184 -9.39 1.53 8.62
C VAL A 184 -9.73 1.56 7.13
N LEU A 185 -9.41 2.69 6.49
CA LEU A 185 -9.48 2.84 5.05
C LEU A 185 -8.17 2.41 4.40
N TRP A 186 -8.25 1.43 3.50
CA TRP A 186 -7.17 1.09 2.58
C TRP A 186 -7.41 1.77 1.24
N ARG A 187 -6.43 2.54 0.77
CA ARG A 187 -6.45 3.21 -0.53
C ARG A 187 -5.25 2.78 -1.36
N LEU A 188 -5.48 2.41 -2.62
CA LEU A 188 -4.44 2.13 -3.61
C LEU A 188 -4.64 3.04 -4.82
N GLU A 189 -3.62 3.84 -5.16
CA GLU A 189 -3.64 4.73 -6.33
C GLU A 189 -4.86 5.68 -6.37
N GLY A 190 -5.31 6.10 -5.18
CA GLY A 190 -6.47 6.98 -4.99
C GLY A 190 -7.81 6.26 -4.81
N LEU A 191 -7.91 4.96 -5.09
CA LEU A 191 -9.16 4.21 -4.90
C LEU A 191 -9.18 3.47 -3.57
N PRO A 192 -10.29 3.52 -2.82
CA PRO A 192 -10.54 2.57 -1.75
C PRO A 192 -10.44 1.13 -2.26
N ILE A 193 -9.75 0.26 -1.54
CA ILE A 193 -9.66 -1.18 -1.80
C ILE A 193 -10.24 -1.97 -0.61
N PRO A 194 -10.74 -3.19 -0.81
CA PRO A 194 -11.14 -4.04 0.30
C PRO A 194 -9.91 -4.42 1.14
N ASN A 195 -10.13 -5.12 2.25
CA ASN A 195 -9.07 -5.68 3.08
C ASN A 195 -8.01 -6.40 2.20
N PRO A 196 -6.77 -5.89 2.09
CA PRO A 196 -5.80 -6.41 1.14
C PRO A 196 -5.00 -7.58 1.72
N ASN A 197 -5.68 -8.49 2.42
CA ASN A 197 -5.10 -9.66 3.06
C ASN A 197 -5.61 -10.95 2.44
N HIS A 198 -4.70 -11.93 2.33
CA HIS A 198 -5.07 -13.32 2.13
C HIS A 198 -5.79 -13.84 3.37
N PHE A 199 -6.67 -14.82 3.18
CA PHE A 199 -7.50 -15.42 4.24
C PHE A 199 -8.35 -14.37 4.99
N SER A 200 -8.76 -13.32 4.29
CA SER A 200 -9.75 -12.40 4.82
C SER A 200 -11.11 -13.09 4.89
N THR A 201 -11.96 -12.62 5.78
CA THR A 201 -13.39 -12.99 5.85
C THR A 201 -14.23 -11.74 5.90
N MET A 202 -15.52 -11.84 5.57
CA MET A 202 -16.42 -10.69 5.56
C MET A 202 -16.45 -10.00 6.94
N GLY A 203 -16.24 -8.70 6.96
CA GLY A 203 -16.21 -7.90 8.19
C GLY A 203 -14.86 -7.86 8.91
N THR A 204 -13.83 -8.54 8.41
CA THR A 204 -12.46 -8.44 8.93
C THR A 204 -11.59 -7.46 8.16
N THR A 205 -10.52 -6.97 8.78
CA THR A 205 -9.63 -5.93 8.21
C THR A 205 -8.16 -6.29 8.19
N GLY A 206 -7.86 -7.52 8.56
CA GLY A 206 -6.54 -8.09 8.59
C GLY A 206 -6.57 -9.54 8.14
N GLY A 207 -5.42 -10.18 8.22
CA GLY A 207 -5.19 -11.59 7.95
C GLY A 207 -3.75 -11.97 8.34
N PRO A 208 -3.36 -13.23 8.16
CA PRO A 208 -2.03 -13.70 8.50
C PRO A 208 -0.97 -13.23 7.50
N VAL A 209 -1.36 -13.01 6.24
CA VAL A 209 -0.47 -12.63 5.14
C VAL A 209 -1.09 -11.51 4.29
N SER A 210 -0.37 -10.40 4.16
CA SER A 210 -0.78 -9.29 3.30
C SER A 210 -0.59 -9.60 1.81
N ALA A 211 -1.62 -9.34 1.01
CA ALA A 211 -1.56 -9.38 -0.45
C ALA A 211 -0.89 -8.11 -1.04
N VAL A 212 -0.65 -7.08 -0.22
CA VAL A 212 0.15 -5.91 -0.62
C VAL A 212 1.62 -6.30 -0.67
N ASN A 213 2.20 -6.29 -1.85
CA ASN A 213 3.62 -6.52 -2.01
C ASN A 213 4.42 -5.22 -1.79
N THR A 214 5.19 -5.19 -0.71
CA THR A 214 6.01 -4.04 -0.31
C THR A 214 7.03 -3.62 -1.37
N ASN A 215 7.55 -4.56 -2.17
CA ASN A 215 8.56 -4.28 -3.21
C ASN A 215 8.05 -3.39 -4.36
N LEU A 216 6.72 -3.31 -4.51
CA LEU A 216 6.05 -2.48 -5.51
C LEU A 216 5.66 -1.11 -4.96
N LEU A 217 5.74 -0.89 -3.64
CA LEU A 217 5.25 0.34 -3.04
C LEU A 217 6.21 1.50 -3.32
N ARG A 218 5.64 2.65 -3.69
CA ARG A 218 6.33 3.94 -3.49
C ARG A 218 6.16 4.39 -2.04
N ASN A 219 6.82 5.49 -1.68
CA ASN A 219 6.55 6.16 -0.41
C ASN A 219 5.04 6.38 -0.25
N SER A 220 4.51 5.87 0.86
CA SER A 220 3.07 5.79 1.13
C SER A 220 2.79 6.42 2.49
N ASP A 221 1.54 6.80 2.74
CA ASP A 221 1.17 7.52 3.96
C ASP A 221 0.29 6.66 4.88
N PHE A 222 0.49 6.83 6.18
CA PHE A 222 -0.35 6.29 7.23
C PHE A 222 -0.86 7.41 8.13
N MET A 223 -2.17 7.50 8.31
CA MET A 223 -2.84 8.57 9.05
C MET A 223 -3.68 7.99 10.19
N THR A 224 -3.54 8.54 11.40
CA THR A 224 -4.19 8.01 12.62
C THR A 224 -5.33 8.89 13.15
N SER A 225 -5.51 10.10 12.64
CA SER A 225 -6.64 11.00 12.95
C SER A 225 -6.56 12.26 12.11
N ALA A 226 -7.66 13.04 12.06
CA ALA A 226 -7.68 14.38 11.45
C ALA A 226 -7.09 14.38 10.02
N PHE A 227 -7.33 13.29 9.30
CA PHE A 227 -6.87 13.15 7.93
C PHE A 227 -7.60 14.15 7.01
N PRO A 228 -7.00 14.50 5.86
CA PRO A 228 -7.59 15.44 4.90
C PRO A 228 -9.00 15.06 4.45
N SER A 229 -9.70 16.05 3.92
CA SER A 229 -11.09 15.95 3.44
C SER A 229 -11.22 15.04 2.22
N GLU A 230 -10.13 14.65 1.56
CA GLU A 230 -10.19 13.67 0.47
C GLU A 230 -10.40 12.22 0.95
N TYR A 231 -10.28 11.97 2.25
CA TYR A 231 -10.52 10.67 2.85
C TYR A 231 -11.82 10.74 3.68
N GLY A 232 -12.80 9.93 3.28
CA GLY A 232 -14.09 9.73 3.93
C GLY A 232 -14.35 8.26 4.20
N ASN A 233 -15.56 7.94 4.67
CA ASN A 233 -16.01 6.59 4.99
C ASN A 233 -15.03 5.78 5.86
N ALA A 234 -14.44 6.43 6.87
CA ALA A 234 -13.39 5.87 7.71
C ALA A 234 -13.43 6.50 9.11
N LEU A 235 -13.22 5.71 10.16
CA LEU A 235 -13.21 6.18 11.55
C LEU A 235 -11.88 5.98 12.27
N ALA A 236 -11.12 4.95 11.91
CA ALA A 236 -9.92 4.54 12.66
C ALA A 236 -8.65 5.19 12.11
N GLY A 237 -8.41 5.07 10.80
CA GLY A 237 -7.20 5.56 10.16
C GLY A 237 -7.19 5.26 8.67
N VAL A 238 -6.11 5.69 8.01
CA VAL A 238 -5.98 5.60 6.55
C VAL A 238 -4.60 5.06 6.19
N PHE A 239 -4.56 4.02 5.38
CA PHE A 239 -3.41 3.64 4.58
C PHE A 239 -3.59 4.17 3.16
N ASP A 240 -2.76 5.12 2.77
CA ASP A 240 -2.75 5.67 1.41
C ASP A 240 -1.51 5.20 0.67
N ILE A 241 -1.73 4.19 -0.18
CA ILE A 241 -0.68 3.40 -0.81
C ILE A 241 -0.65 3.68 -2.31
N GLY A 242 0.56 3.69 -2.87
CA GLY A 242 0.75 3.72 -4.31
C GLY A 242 1.84 2.76 -4.74
N PHE A 243 1.81 2.37 -6.01
CA PHE A 243 2.90 1.62 -6.61
C PHE A 243 3.96 2.57 -7.20
N ARG A 244 5.23 2.20 -7.08
CA ARG A 244 6.31 2.88 -7.79
C ARG A 244 6.25 2.55 -9.29
N ASN A 245 6.91 3.36 -10.10
CA ASN A 245 7.12 3.06 -11.51
C ASN A 245 8.22 2.00 -11.67
N GLY A 246 8.16 1.25 -12.78
CA GLY A 246 9.18 0.28 -13.15
C GLY A 246 10.44 0.96 -13.71
N ASN A 247 11.51 0.20 -13.87
CA ASN A 247 12.71 0.70 -14.56
C ASN A 247 12.42 0.90 -16.05
N ARG A 248 12.38 2.15 -16.51
CA ARG A 248 12.09 2.42 -17.92
C ARG A 248 13.29 2.24 -18.84
N ASP A 249 14.50 2.14 -18.31
CA ASP A 249 15.74 2.12 -19.10
C ASP A 249 16.28 0.70 -19.30
N ARG A 250 16.08 -0.17 -18.30
CA ARG A 250 16.58 -1.55 -18.32
C ARG A 250 15.50 -2.54 -17.94
N MET A 251 15.57 -3.71 -18.56
CA MET A 251 14.82 -4.88 -18.14
C MET A 251 15.50 -5.50 -16.92
N GLU A 252 14.76 -5.70 -15.84
CA GLU A 252 15.27 -6.23 -14.58
C GLU A 252 14.34 -7.32 -14.05
N PHE A 253 14.95 -8.32 -13.41
CA PHE A 253 14.25 -9.46 -12.82
C PHE A 253 14.70 -9.62 -11.38
N THR A 254 13.74 -9.83 -10.48
CA THR A 254 14.02 -10.11 -9.06
C THR A 254 13.45 -11.48 -8.71
N ALA A 255 14.21 -12.28 -7.97
CA ALA A 255 13.70 -13.47 -7.30
C ALA A 255 14.03 -13.36 -5.81
N GLN A 256 13.02 -13.55 -4.95
CA GLN A 256 13.17 -13.43 -3.51
C GLN A 256 12.45 -14.59 -2.83
N LEU A 257 13.05 -15.11 -1.76
CA LEU A 257 12.43 -16.11 -0.89
C LEU A 257 12.35 -15.56 0.52
N ALA A 258 11.15 -15.53 1.09
CA ALA A 258 10.91 -15.14 2.46
C ALA A 258 10.03 -16.18 3.16
N ALA A 259 10.37 -16.51 4.41
CA ALA A 259 9.66 -17.54 5.17
C ALA A 259 8.16 -17.22 5.36
N PHE A 260 7.80 -15.94 5.49
CA PHE A 260 6.41 -15.50 5.70
C PHE A 260 5.72 -15.02 4.41
N SER A 261 6.37 -14.14 3.63
CA SER A 261 5.77 -13.54 2.43
C SER A 261 5.94 -14.36 1.15
N GLY A 262 6.58 -15.53 1.23
CA GLY A 262 6.61 -16.51 0.16
C GLY A 262 7.78 -16.40 -0.81
N LEU A 263 7.72 -17.21 -1.87
CA LEU A 263 8.59 -17.12 -3.04
C LEU A 263 8.02 -16.07 -3.99
N GLU A 264 8.86 -15.11 -4.38
CA GLU A 264 8.50 -13.97 -5.20
C GLU A 264 9.34 -13.91 -6.46
N PHE A 265 8.69 -13.59 -7.58
CA PHE A 265 9.32 -13.24 -8.84
C PHE A 265 8.79 -11.89 -9.32
N MET A 266 9.68 -10.97 -9.68
CA MET A 266 9.33 -9.69 -10.26
C MET A 266 10.00 -9.49 -11.61
N ALA A 267 9.32 -8.77 -12.50
CA ALA A 267 9.87 -8.25 -13.73
C ALA A 267 9.50 -6.76 -13.88
N GLU A 268 10.47 -5.94 -14.25
CA GLU A 268 10.26 -4.53 -14.56
C GLU A 268 11.09 -4.09 -15.76
N GLY A 269 10.61 -3.12 -16.53
CA GLY A 269 11.29 -2.71 -17.75
C GLY A 269 10.59 -1.64 -18.59
N PRO A 270 11.24 -1.20 -19.68
CA PRO A 270 10.62 -0.32 -20.68
C PRO A 270 9.39 -0.95 -21.32
N LEU A 271 8.31 -0.18 -21.43
CA LEU A 271 7.16 -0.54 -22.28
C LEU A 271 7.41 -0.25 -23.77
N ASN A 272 8.33 0.66 -24.07
CA ASN A 272 8.63 1.06 -25.43
C ASN A 272 10.13 1.33 -25.63
N ARG A 273 10.57 1.27 -26.90
CA ARG A 273 11.96 1.57 -27.28
C ARG A 273 12.36 3.02 -27.06
N ALA A 274 11.38 3.92 -26.90
CA ALA A 274 11.61 5.32 -26.62
C ALA A 274 11.87 5.60 -25.13
N HIS A 275 11.82 4.57 -24.26
CA HIS A 275 12.05 4.69 -22.81
C HIS A 275 11.16 5.77 -22.16
N THR A 276 9.91 5.87 -22.59
CA THR A 276 8.93 6.87 -22.08
C THR A 276 7.79 6.27 -21.27
N GLY A 277 7.75 4.94 -21.15
CA GLY A 277 6.82 4.23 -20.27
C GLY A 277 7.48 3.00 -19.67
N SER A 278 6.94 2.49 -18.57
CA SER A 278 7.50 1.37 -17.81
C SER A 278 6.44 0.39 -17.35
N PHE A 279 6.83 -0.86 -17.13
CA PHE A 279 6.01 -1.84 -16.46
C PHE A 279 6.72 -2.36 -15.21
N LEU A 280 5.91 -2.78 -14.25
CA LEU A 280 6.32 -3.44 -13.01
C LEU A 280 5.30 -4.54 -12.73
N VAL A 281 5.75 -5.78 -12.64
CA VAL A 281 4.91 -6.94 -12.35
C VAL A 281 5.59 -7.77 -11.27
N SER A 282 4.82 -8.26 -10.31
CA SER A 282 5.27 -9.19 -9.28
C SER A 282 4.27 -10.32 -9.10
N TYR A 283 4.80 -11.52 -8.93
CA TYR A 283 4.06 -12.73 -8.59
C TYR A 283 4.64 -13.31 -7.31
N ARG A 284 3.78 -13.64 -6.34
CA ARG A 284 4.16 -14.32 -5.11
C ARG A 284 3.40 -15.64 -4.97
N HIS A 285 4.07 -16.63 -4.40
CA HIS A 285 3.52 -17.94 -4.11
C HIS A 285 3.96 -18.40 -2.72
N SER A 286 3.07 -19.09 -2.02
CA SER A 286 3.27 -19.49 -0.63
C SER A 286 4.53 -20.35 -0.46
N PHE A 287 5.39 -19.95 0.47
CA PHE A 287 6.55 -20.76 0.85
C PHE A 287 6.13 -22.06 1.53
N THR A 288 5.09 -22.01 2.35
CA THR A 288 4.59 -23.17 3.10
C THR A 288 4.02 -24.24 2.18
N GLU A 289 3.32 -23.84 1.12
CA GLU A 289 2.84 -24.76 0.07
C GLU A 289 4.00 -25.46 -0.65
N LEU A 290 5.05 -24.72 -1.01
CA LEU A 290 6.23 -25.30 -1.66
C LEU A 290 7.03 -26.22 -0.74
N ALA A 291 7.13 -25.87 0.54
CA ALA A 291 7.84 -26.66 1.53
C ALA A 291 7.10 -27.98 1.81
N ASP A 292 5.78 -27.92 1.96
CA ASP A 292 4.92 -29.09 2.13
C ASP A 292 5.01 -30.03 0.90
N ALA A 293 4.90 -29.48 -0.31
CA ALA A 293 5.07 -30.25 -1.55
C ALA A 293 6.46 -30.91 -1.69
N ALA A 294 7.47 -30.37 -1.00
CA ALA A 294 8.82 -30.95 -0.92
C ALA A 294 9.01 -31.93 0.25
N GLY A 295 7.97 -32.18 1.06
CA GLY A 295 8.01 -33.05 2.23
C GLY A 295 8.73 -32.44 3.43
N LEU A 296 8.86 -31.11 3.50
CA LEU A 296 9.48 -30.41 4.61
C LEU A 296 8.42 -30.09 5.67
N ASN A 297 8.60 -30.62 6.88
CA ASN A 297 7.74 -30.26 8.01
C ASN A 297 8.04 -28.82 8.46
N ILE A 298 7.08 -27.92 8.21
CA ILE A 298 7.12 -26.49 8.56
C ILE A 298 6.53 -26.18 9.94
N GLY A 299 6.09 -27.20 10.68
CA GLY A 299 5.54 -27.06 12.02
C GLY A 299 4.12 -26.48 12.06
N THR A 300 3.36 -26.63 10.98
CA THR A 300 1.96 -26.18 10.88
C THR A 300 1.04 -27.36 10.64
N THR A 301 -0.06 -27.44 11.39
CA THR A 301 -1.08 -28.48 11.23
C THR A 301 -1.94 -28.28 9.97
N ALA A 302 -2.13 -27.02 9.56
CA ALA A 302 -2.80 -26.64 8.33
C ALA A 302 -1.85 -25.82 7.46
N VAL A 303 -1.74 -26.15 6.16
CA VAL A 303 -0.81 -25.50 5.23
C VAL A 303 -1.50 -24.29 4.57
N PRO A 304 -1.07 -23.05 4.84
CA PRO A 304 -1.64 -21.89 4.19
C PRO A 304 -1.14 -21.82 2.74
N LYS A 305 -2.07 -21.94 1.78
CA LYS A 305 -1.81 -21.81 0.35
C LYS A 305 -2.25 -20.44 -0.11
N TYR A 306 -1.37 -19.72 -0.78
CA TYR A 306 -1.70 -18.42 -1.36
C TYR A 306 -0.83 -18.11 -2.57
N LYS A 307 -1.41 -17.33 -3.47
CA LYS A 307 -0.73 -16.75 -4.62
C LYS A 307 -1.29 -15.38 -4.91
N ASP A 308 -0.43 -14.44 -5.25
CA ASP A 308 -0.85 -13.13 -5.69
C ASP A 308 -0.04 -12.60 -6.86
N LEU A 309 -0.68 -11.72 -7.61
CA LEU A 309 -0.09 -10.98 -8.72
C LEU A 309 -0.40 -9.50 -8.49
N SER A 310 0.64 -8.67 -8.50
CA SER A 310 0.50 -7.21 -8.48
C SER A 310 1.19 -6.62 -9.69
N PHE A 311 0.60 -5.57 -10.28
CA PHE A 311 1.22 -4.90 -11.42
C PHE A 311 0.92 -3.40 -11.46
N LYS A 312 1.81 -2.68 -12.13
CA LYS A 312 1.63 -1.31 -12.60
C LYS A 312 2.22 -1.15 -14.01
N LEU A 313 1.43 -0.56 -14.90
CA LEU A 313 1.87 -0.12 -16.23
C LEU A 313 1.79 1.40 -16.26
N ASP A 314 2.91 2.08 -16.44
CA ASP A 314 2.97 3.52 -16.61
C ASP A 314 3.16 3.85 -18.10
N LEU A 315 2.10 4.35 -18.74
CA LEU A 315 2.12 4.60 -20.18
C LEU A 315 2.78 5.95 -20.49
N PRO A 316 3.38 6.09 -21.70
CA PRO A 316 3.96 7.36 -22.13
C PRO A 316 2.96 8.52 -22.06
N ARG A 317 3.45 9.69 -21.64
CA ARG A 317 2.67 10.92 -21.65
C ARG A 317 2.28 11.29 -23.09
N THR A 318 1.02 11.64 -23.28
CA THR A 318 0.48 12.11 -24.56
C THR A 318 -0.17 13.49 -24.39
N LYS A 319 -0.69 14.07 -25.48
CA LYS A 319 -1.50 15.30 -25.43
C LYS A 319 -2.79 15.13 -24.63
N LEU A 320 -3.29 13.90 -24.47
CA LEU A 320 -4.47 13.61 -23.66
C LEU A 320 -4.13 13.46 -22.18
N GLY A 321 -2.85 13.55 -21.79
CA GLY A 321 -2.38 13.24 -20.44
C GLY A 321 -1.58 11.93 -20.38
N GLN A 322 -1.33 11.48 -19.17
CA GLN A 322 -0.65 10.22 -18.86
C GLN A 322 -1.67 9.23 -18.30
N PHE A 323 -1.58 7.99 -18.73
CA PHE A 323 -2.42 6.91 -18.24
C PHE A 323 -1.56 5.88 -17.51
N SER A 324 -2.04 5.36 -16.40
CA SER A 324 -1.45 4.20 -15.75
C SER A 324 -2.52 3.17 -15.45
N LEU A 325 -2.13 1.91 -15.51
CA LEU A 325 -2.98 0.77 -15.15
C LEU A 325 -2.34 0.11 -13.94
N PHE A 326 -3.14 -0.34 -12.99
CA PHE A 326 -2.66 -1.04 -11.82
C PHE A 326 -3.63 -2.13 -11.40
N GLY A 327 -3.13 -3.13 -10.69
CA GLY A 327 -3.99 -4.13 -10.10
C GLY A 327 -3.29 -5.05 -9.11
N ILE A 328 -4.11 -5.70 -8.29
CA ILE A 328 -3.74 -6.76 -7.35
C ILE A 328 -4.75 -7.88 -7.52
N GLY A 329 -4.29 -9.12 -7.68
CA GLY A 329 -5.11 -10.32 -7.65
C GLY A 329 -4.53 -11.29 -6.63
N GLY A 330 -5.36 -11.86 -5.77
CA GLY A 330 -4.96 -12.80 -4.73
C GLY A 330 -5.93 -13.97 -4.64
N LEU A 331 -5.38 -15.16 -4.47
CA LEU A 331 -6.12 -16.39 -4.20
C LEU A 331 -5.48 -17.06 -3.00
N SER A 332 -6.29 -17.48 -2.03
CA SER A 332 -5.78 -18.22 -0.88
C SER A 332 -6.77 -19.27 -0.41
N ASP A 333 -6.25 -20.39 0.05
CA ASP A 333 -7.00 -21.49 0.64
C ASP A 333 -6.21 -22.11 1.79
N ILE A 334 -6.92 -22.48 2.85
CA ILE A 334 -6.38 -23.23 3.97
C ILE A 334 -7.40 -24.27 4.38
N GLU A 335 -6.90 -25.46 4.64
CA GLU A 335 -7.68 -26.65 4.98
C GLU A 335 -7.24 -27.10 6.37
N PHE A 336 -8.18 -27.13 7.30
CA PHE A 336 -8.01 -27.71 8.62
C PHE A 336 -8.67 -29.08 8.59
N ILE A 337 -7.87 -30.14 8.62
CA ILE A 337 -8.37 -31.52 8.53
C ILE A 337 -8.31 -32.13 9.92
N GLY A 338 -9.48 -32.48 10.48
CA GLY A 338 -9.61 -32.97 11.86
C GLY A 338 -8.72 -34.17 12.16
N SER A 339 -8.62 -35.12 11.21
CA SER A 339 -7.77 -36.31 11.33
C SER A 339 -6.26 -36.04 11.30
N GLU A 340 -5.85 -34.84 10.90
CA GLU A 340 -4.44 -34.41 10.82
C GLU A 340 -4.03 -33.54 12.01
N LEU A 341 -4.98 -33.22 12.91
CA LEU A 341 -4.72 -32.46 14.12
C LEU A 341 -3.89 -33.28 15.12
N GLY A 342 -2.87 -32.65 15.70
CA GLY A 342 -2.09 -33.26 16.78
C GLY A 342 -2.92 -33.41 18.06
N GLU A 343 -2.66 -34.44 18.86
CA GLU A 343 -3.33 -34.66 20.17
C GLU A 343 -3.17 -33.47 21.15
N ASP A 344 -2.21 -32.59 20.88
CA ASP A 344 -1.88 -31.41 21.69
C ASP A 344 -2.55 -30.11 21.18
N ASP A 345 -3.34 -30.17 20.10
CA ASP A 345 -4.01 -28.99 19.51
C ASP A 345 -5.36 -28.73 20.18
N PHE A 346 -5.31 -28.12 21.38
CA PHE A 346 -6.49 -27.83 22.19
C PHE A 346 -7.48 -26.82 21.57
N PHE A 347 -7.16 -26.23 20.41
CA PHE A 347 -7.95 -25.17 19.78
C PHE A 347 -8.65 -25.61 18.49
N ALA A 348 -8.47 -26.86 18.09
CA ALA A 348 -9.07 -27.41 16.88
C ALA A 348 -9.91 -28.65 17.21
N ASP A 349 -11.03 -28.82 16.52
CA ASP A 349 -11.94 -29.96 16.70
C ASP A 349 -11.50 -31.11 15.78
N PRO A 350 -11.03 -32.26 16.33
CA PRO A 350 -10.62 -33.42 15.54
C PRO A 350 -11.76 -34.06 14.76
N ASP A 351 -13.01 -33.77 15.11
CA ASP A 351 -14.19 -34.28 14.44
C ASP A 351 -14.69 -33.34 13.33
N VAL A 352 -13.89 -32.34 12.93
CA VAL A 352 -14.31 -31.33 11.95
C VAL A 352 -13.22 -31.08 10.90
N ASN A 353 -13.65 -31.02 9.64
CA ASN A 353 -12.86 -30.47 8.54
C ASN A 353 -13.39 -29.07 8.19
N SER A 354 -12.51 -28.08 8.17
CA SER A 354 -12.84 -26.69 7.83
C SER A 354 -12.03 -26.23 6.62
N LEU A 355 -12.70 -25.77 5.56
CA LEU A 355 -12.07 -25.27 4.34
C LEU A 355 -12.39 -23.79 4.18
N VAL A 356 -11.36 -22.95 4.30
CA VAL A 356 -11.48 -21.51 4.15
C VAL A 356 -10.82 -21.10 2.84
N ARG A 357 -11.55 -20.40 1.97
CA ARG A 357 -10.98 -19.83 0.74
C ARG A 357 -11.32 -18.35 0.64
N SER A 358 -10.37 -17.54 0.20
CA SER A 358 -10.61 -16.14 -0.09
C SER A 358 -10.01 -15.73 -1.43
N ARG A 359 -10.69 -14.82 -2.11
CA ARG A 359 -10.22 -14.22 -3.37
C ARG A 359 -10.25 -12.71 -3.22
N LEU A 360 -9.23 -12.06 -3.76
CA LEU A 360 -9.09 -10.62 -3.81
C LEU A 360 -8.81 -10.20 -5.25
N GLY A 361 -9.49 -9.17 -5.73
CA GLY A 361 -9.19 -8.55 -7.01
C GLY A 361 -9.33 -7.04 -6.92
N VAL A 362 -8.38 -6.32 -7.47
CA VAL A 362 -8.40 -4.87 -7.64
C VAL A 362 -7.81 -4.57 -9.02
N PHE A 363 -8.52 -3.77 -9.79
CA PHE A 363 -8.04 -3.26 -11.07
C PHE A 363 -8.44 -1.80 -11.21
N GLY A 364 -7.52 -0.97 -11.69
CA GLY A 364 -7.80 0.44 -11.93
C GLY A 364 -7.01 1.02 -13.09
N VAL A 365 -7.59 2.07 -13.65
CA VAL A 365 -6.98 2.95 -14.64
C VAL A 365 -6.96 4.35 -14.06
N GLN A 366 -5.77 4.94 -13.96
CA GLN A 366 -5.57 6.31 -13.53
C GLN A 366 -5.20 7.16 -14.74
N HIS A 367 -5.86 8.31 -14.87
CA HIS A 367 -5.61 9.33 -15.86
C HIS A 367 -5.11 10.59 -15.16
N ARG A 368 -3.91 11.05 -15.52
CA ARG A 368 -3.30 12.28 -15.02
C ARG A 368 -3.17 13.29 -16.15
N LEU A 369 -3.80 14.45 -15.98
CA LEU A 369 -3.77 15.56 -16.93
C LEU A 369 -3.24 16.82 -16.24
N LEU A 370 -2.09 17.31 -16.70
CA LEU A 370 -1.60 18.65 -16.35
C LEU A 370 -2.32 19.65 -17.26
N ILE A 371 -3.25 20.42 -16.67
CA ILE A 371 -4.06 21.41 -17.40
C ILE A 371 -3.22 22.64 -17.71
N ASP A 372 -2.45 23.09 -16.73
CA ASP A 372 -1.46 24.15 -16.81
C ASP A 372 -0.34 23.88 -15.78
N GLU A 373 0.63 24.80 -15.64
CA GLU A 373 1.77 24.63 -14.72
C GLU A 373 1.39 24.62 -13.23
N GLN A 374 0.15 25.00 -12.90
CA GLN A 374 -0.36 25.16 -11.54
C GLN A 374 -1.53 24.22 -11.23
N THR A 375 -2.09 23.55 -12.23
CA THR A 375 -3.35 22.83 -12.13
C THR A 375 -3.21 21.44 -12.74
N TYR A 376 -3.54 20.42 -11.94
CA TYR A 376 -3.65 19.05 -12.43
C TYR A 376 -5.03 18.46 -12.12
N LEU A 377 -5.46 17.57 -13.00
CA LEU A 377 -6.60 16.69 -12.82
C LEU A 377 -6.11 15.25 -12.77
N ARG A 378 -6.49 14.52 -11.74
CA ARG A 378 -6.29 13.07 -11.63
C ARG A 378 -7.64 12.39 -11.53
N THR A 379 -7.93 11.47 -12.44
CA THR A 379 -9.14 10.66 -12.39
C THR A 379 -8.75 9.19 -12.38
N THR A 380 -9.18 8.46 -11.35
CA THR A 380 -8.98 7.01 -11.25
C THR A 380 -10.34 6.32 -11.34
N VAL A 381 -10.45 5.33 -12.22
CA VAL A 381 -11.63 4.47 -12.35
C VAL A 381 -11.18 3.04 -12.08
N GLY A 382 -11.93 2.30 -11.29
CA GLY A 382 -11.55 0.92 -10.99
C GLY A 382 -12.69 0.08 -10.46
N ALA A 383 -12.38 -1.20 -10.32
CA ALA A 383 -13.25 -2.21 -9.73
C ALA A 383 -12.44 -3.06 -8.74
N SER A 384 -13.10 -3.49 -7.68
CA SER A 384 -12.55 -4.44 -6.72
C SER A 384 -13.56 -5.52 -6.38
N THR A 385 -13.08 -6.72 -6.11
CA THR A 385 -13.87 -7.86 -5.65
C THR A 385 -13.19 -8.52 -4.47
N SER A 386 -13.98 -8.97 -3.50
CA SER A 386 -13.55 -9.84 -2.41
C SER A 386 -14.57 -10.95 -2.28
N GLN A 387 -14.13 -12.20 -2.36
CA GLN A 387 -14.98 -13.38 -2.15
C GLN A 387 -14.42 -14.19 -0.99
N ASN A 388 -15.29 -14.65 -0.10
CA ASN A 388 -14.94 -15.50 1.03
C ASN A 388 -15.88 -16.70 1.04
N THR A 389 -15.32 -17.90 0.98
CA THR A 389 -16.08 -19.14 1.11
C THR A 389 -15.61 -19.92 2.32
N TYR A 390 -16.55 -20.48 3.08
CA TYR A 390 -16.26 -21.36 4.20
C TYR A 390 -17.15 -22.60 4.11
N ASP A 391 -16.51 -23.76 4.10
CA ASP A 391 -17.15 -25.06 4.12
C ASP A 391 -16.71 -25.79 5.39
N GLU A 392 -17.66 -26.34 6.15
CA GLU A 392 -17.36 -27.15 7.33
C GLU A 392 -18.03 -28.53 7.23
N ASP A 393 -17.24 -29.60 7.31
CA ASP A 393 -17.73 -30.97 7.33
C ASP A 393 -17.46 -31.61 8.71
N ARG A 394 -18.49 -32.13 9.36
CA ARG A 394 -18.34 -32.95 10.58
C ARG A 394 -18.03 -34.39 10.22
N LEU A 395 -17.10 -34.98 10.95
CA LEU A 395 -16.73 -36.39 10.89
C LEU A 395 -17.55 -37.12 11.96
N GLU A 396 -18.49 -37.97 11.54
CA GLU A 396 -19.19 -38.89 12.46
C GLU A 396 -18.34 -40.16 12.71
N ASP A 397 -18.78 -41.04 13.62
CA ASP A 397 -18.06 -42.25 14.09
C ASP A 397 -17.52 -43.18 12.96
N GLU A 398 -18.04 -43.10 11.73
CA GLU A 398 -17.56 -43.85 10.56
C GLU A 398 -16.55 -43.10 9.66
N GLY A 399 -16.19 -41.85 10.00
CA GLY A 399 -15.27 -41.01 9.23
C GLY A 399 -15.86 -40.47 7.92
N ILE A 400 -17.18 -40.59 7.71
CA ILE A 400 -17.87 -40.04 6.54
C ILE A 400 -18.11 -38.55 6.80
N PRO A 401 -17.56 -37.63 5.99
CA PRO A 401 -17.78 -36.20 6.16
C PRO A 401 -19.24 -35.83 5.85
N PHE A 402 -19.84 -35.09 6.76
CA PHE A 402 -21.17 -34.53 6.64
C PHE A 402 -21.08 -33.00 6.70
N ARG A 403 -21.36 -32.33 5.57
CA ARG A 403 -21.37 -30.87 5.47
C ARG A 403 -22.33 -30.24 6.48
N GLN A 404 -21.87 -29.37 7.38
CA GLN A 404 -22.71 -28.70 8.38
C GLN A 404 -22.86 -27.20 8.15
N THR A 405 -21.82 -26.55 7.61
CA THR A 405 -21.83 -25.10 7.40
C THR A 405 -21.38 -24.77 5.97
N GLU A 406 -22.08 -23.84 5.33
CA GLU A 406 -21.69 -23.26 4.04
C GLU A 406 -21.81 -21.74 4.07
N VAL A 407 -20.76 -21.07 3.62
CA VAL A 407 -20.70 -19.62 3.45
C VAL A 407 -20.18 -19.30 2.06
N ASP A 408 -20.83 -18.38 1.36
CA ASP A 408 -20.31 -17.73 0.17
C ASP A 408 -20.70 -16.25 0.21
N ASP A 409 -19.72 -15.40 0.50
CA ASP A 409 -19.90 -13.95 0.53
C ASP A 409 -19.07 -13.33 -0.61
N VAL A 410 -19.71 -12.61 -1.53
CA VAL A 410 -19.07 -11.87 -2.62
C VAL A 410 -19.38 -10.38 -2.49
N ASN A 411 -18.35 -9.56 -2.41
CA ASN A 411 -18.46 -8.11 -2.38
C ASN A 411 -17.72 -7.50 -3.57
N ASN A 412 -18.48 -6.92 -4.49
CA ASN A 412 -17.98 -6.17 -5.63
C ASN A 412 -18.15 -4.68 -5.39
N ARG A 413 -17.15 -3.90 -5.78
CA ARG A 413 -17.20 -2.45 -5.72
C ARG A 413 -16.65 -1.83 -6.99
N TYR A 414 -17.37 -0.87 -7.55
CA TYR A 414 -16.95 -0.04 -8.67
C TYR A 414 -16.74 1.38 -8.16
N SER A 415 -15.63 2.01 -8.54
CA SER A 415 -15.23 3.30 -7.98
C SER A 415 -14.75 4.26 -9.05
N VAL A 416 -15.17 5.52 -8.93
CA VAL A 416 -14.65 6.65 -9.72
C VAL A 416 -14.21 7.73 -8.74
N HIS A 417 -12.92 8.04 -8.75
CA HIS A 417 -12.33 9.12 -7.95
C HIS A 417 -11.75 10.16 -8.89
N SER A 418 -12.09 11.44 -8.69
CA SER A 418 -11.49 12.53 -9.45
C SER A 418 -11.06 13.66 -8.53
N VAL A 419 -9.83 14.13 -8.73
CA VAL A 419 -9.19 15.17 -7.95
C VAL A 419 -8.72 16.26 -8.88
N LEU A 420 -9.21 17.48 -8.65
CA LEU A 420 -8.68 18.71 -9.24
C LEU A 420 -7.87 19.43 -8.16
N ASN A 421 -6.59 19.65 -8.44
CA ASN A 421 -5.72 20.41 -7.55
C ASN A 421 -5.20 21.64 -8.28
N ARG A 422 -5.28 22.80 -7.63
CA ARG A 422 -4.78 24.07 -8.16
C ARG A 422 -3.91 24.78 -7.13
N LYS A 423 -2.67 25.02 -7.51
CA LYS A 423 -1.68 25.82 -6.79
C LYS A 423 -1.79 27.28 -7.23
N PHE A 424 -2.53 28.11 -6.49
CA PHE A 424 -2.68 29.53 -6.84
C PHE A 424 -1.40 30.34 -6.58
N SER A 425 -0.62 29.93 -5.59
CA SER A 425 0.68 30.50 -5.24
C SER A 425 1.42 29.53 -4.31
N PRO A 426 2.71 29.74 -4.01
CA PRO A 426 3.41 28.95 -2.97
C PRO A 426 2.74 28.99 -1.58
N LYS A 427 1.88 30.01 -1.35
CA LYS A 427 1.15 30.22 -0.10
C LYS A 427 -0.24 29.59 -0.06
N PHE A 428 -0.84 29.29 -1.22
CA PHE A 428 -2.22 28.83 -1.27
C PHE A 428 -2.46 27.80 -2.36
N THR A 429 -2.93 26.63 -1.94
CA THR A 429 -3.29 25.51 -2.81
C THR A 429 -4.69 25.02 -2.44
N LEU A 430 -5.51 24.72 -3.44
CA LEU A 430 -6.85 24.21 -3.27
C LEU A 430 -6.96 22.84 -3.95
N ARG A 431 -7.43 21.86 -3.19
CA ARG A 431 -7.76 20.51 -3.67
C ARG A 431 -9.24 20.28 -3.55
N THR A 432 -9.88 19.88 -4.64
CA THR A 432 -11.30 19.53 -4.67
C THR A 432 -11.48 18.22 -5.41
N GLY A 433 -12.48 17.43 -5.05
CA GLY A 433 -12.71 16.18 -5.73
C GLY A 433 -14.03 15.53 -5.36
N PHE A 434 -14.29 14.41 -6.02
CA PHE A 434 -15.40 13.52 -5.71
C PHE A 434 -14.94 12.07 -5.77
N LEU A 435 -15.60 11.22 -5.00
CA LEU A 435 -15.49 9.77 -5.04
C LEU A 435 -16.91 9.20 -5.10
N ALA A 436 -17.20 8.44 -6.15
CA ALA A 436 -18.44 7.69 -6.28
C ALA A 436 -18.12 6.20 -6.21
N GLU A 437 -18.82 5.48 -5.35
CA GLU A 437 -18.67 4.04 -5.14
C GLU A 437 -20.03 3.36 -5.31
N TRP A 438 -20.08 2.29 -6.10
CA TRP A 438 -21.23 1.39 -6.19
C TRP A 438 -20.84 0.04 -5.64
N TYR A 439 -21.60 -0.44 -4.66
CA TYR A 439 -21.40 -1.70 -3.98
C TYR A 439 -22.44 -2.71 -4.45
N GLN A 440 -22.00 -3.95 -4.63
CA GLN A 440 -22.85 -5.11 -4.84
C GLN A 440 -22.38 -6.20 -3.88
N LEU A 441 -23.30 -6.67 -3.04
CA LEU A 441 -23.06 -7.73 -2.06
C LEU A 441 -24.00 -8.89 -2.37
N ASP A 442 -23.43 -10.07 -2.51
CA ASP A 442 -24.16 -11.33 -2.52
C ASP A 442 -23.68 -12.10 -1.29
N ALA A 443 -24.58 -12.42 -0.34
CA ALA A 443 -24.21 -13.03 0.93
C ALA A 443 -25.07 -14.26 1.23
N PHE A 444 -24.41 -15.41 1.37
CA PHE A 444 -25.03 -16.69 1.65
C PHE A 444 -24.40 -17.35 2.88
N LEU A 445 -25.23 -17.84 3.79
CA LEU A 445 -24.87 -18.61 4.97
C LEU A 445 -26.01 -19.58 5.28
N GLN A 446 -25.72 -20.88 5.26
CA GLN A 446 -26.58 -21.90 5.83
C GLN A 446 -25.81 -22.78 6.80
N ASP A 447 -26.51 -23.23 7.83
CA ASP A 447 -25.98 -24.09 8.89
C ASP A 447 -27.00 -25.18 9.20
N ARG A 448 -26.53 -26.37 9.53
CA ARG A 448 -27.36 -27.46 10.07
C ARG A 448 -26.65 -28.16 11.23
N THR A 449 -25.92 -27.40 12.02
CA THR A 449 -25.17 -27.93 13.15
C THR A 449 -26.16 -28.51 14.17
N ASN A 450 -26.06 -29.82 14.43
CA ASN A 450 -27.00 -30.62 15.23
C ASN A 450 -28.42 -30.77 14.66
N GLU A 451 -28.65 -30.41 13.40
CA GLU A 451 -29.95 -30.55 12.72
C GLU A 451 -29.81 -31.35 11.42
N VAL A 452 -30.91 -31.96 10.96
CA VAL A 452 -30.93 -32.70 9.68
C VAL A 452 -31.21 -31.75 8.51
N GLU A 453 -32.08 -30.77 8.74
CA GLU A 453 -32.50 -29.79 7.75
C GLU A 453 -31.58 -28.56 7.77
N TRP A 454 -31.43 -27.92 6.62
CA TRP A 454 -30.68 -26.68 6.50
C TRP A 454 -31.44 -25.51 7.11
N ASN A 455 -30.78 -24.76 7.98
CA ASN A 455 -31.21 -23.46 8.42
C ASN A 455 -30.46 -22.39 7.63
N VAL A 456 -31.16 -21.71 6.71
CA VAL A 456 -30.61 -20.57 5.97
C VAL A 456 -30.61 -19.36 6.89
N ILE A 457 -29.42 -18.93 7.30
CA ILE A 457 -29.23 -17.79 8.21
C ILE A 457 -29.12 -16.48 7.42
N ARG A 458 -28.48 -16.51 6.24
CA ARG A 458 -28.41 -15.37 5.31
C ARG A 458 -28.51 -15.88 3.88
N ASP A 459 -29.35 -15.23 3.08
CA ASP A 459 -29.42 -15.42 1.63
C ASP A 459 -30.02 -14.13 1.06
N PHE A 460 -29.15 -13.18 0.72
CA PHE A 460 -29.60 -11.90 0.19
C PHE A 460 -28.59 -11.30 -0.79
N GLU A 461 -29.13 -10.53 -1.73
CA GLU A 461 -28.39 -9.69 -2.66
C GLU A 461 -28.72 -8.22 -2.38
N GLY A 462 -27.70 -7.37 -2.37
CA GLY A 462 -27.84 -5.97 -2.03
C GLY A 462 -26.98 -5.07 -2.90
N THR A 463 -27.51 -3.92 -3.29
CA THR A 463 -26.75 -2.87 -3.97
C THR A 463 -26.96 -1.53 -3.29
N LEU A 464 -25.90 -0.72 -3.25
CA LEU A 464 -25.97 0.67 -2.80
C LEU A 464 -24.87 1.52 -3.44
N GLY A 465 -25.08 2.82 -3.45
CA GLY A 465 -24.18 3.87 -3.88
C GLY A 465 -23.77 4.78 -2.73
N LEU A 466 -22.47 5.04 -2.62
CA LEU A 466 -21.90 6.04 -1.72
C LEU A 466 -21.23 7.14 -2.55
N PHE A 467 -21.74 8.36 -2.42
CA PHE A 467 -21.26 9.51 -3.18
C PHE A 467 -20.63 10.52 -2.23
N GLN A 468 -19.37 10.85 -2.48
CA GLN A 468 -18.56 11.71 -1.64
C GLN A 468 -18.05 12.90 -2.46
N VAL A 469 -18.10 14.09 -1.89
CA VAL A 469 -17.53 15.32 -2.47
C VAL A 469 -16.75 16.06 -1.40
N TYR A 470 -15.64 16.69 -1.79
CA TYR A 470 -14.80 17.39 -0.84
C TYR A 470 -14.07 18.58 -1.44
N GLY A 471 -13.67 19.49 -0.55
CA GLY A 471 -12.77 20.60 -0.86
C GLY A 471 -11.87 20.89 0.34
N GLN A 472 -10.59 21.10 0.09
CA GLN A 472 -9.61 21.45 1.12
C GLN A 472 -8.60 22.48 0.60
N GLY A 473 -8.46 23.57 1.34
CA GLY A 473 -7.43 24.58 1.13
C GLY A 473 -6.24 24.37 2.06
N GLN A 474 -5.05 24.61 1.54
CA GLN A 474 -3.82 24.76 2.31
C GLN A 474 -3.34 26.20 2.22
N TRP A 475 -3.16 26.84 3.38
CA TRP A 475 -2.62 28.18 3.53
C TRP A 475 -1.28 28.12 4.27
N ARG A 476 -0.19 28.36 3.55
CA ARG A 476 1.17 28.57 4.10
C ARG A 476 1.38 30.07 4.29
N LEU A 477 0.83 30.62 5.37
CA LEU A 477 0.76 32.07 5.62
C LEU A 477 2.16 32.72 5.65
N ASN A 478 3.13 32.00 6.20
CA ASN A 478 4.56 32.29 6.21
C ASN A 478 5.34 30.98 6.48
N GLU A 479 6.65 31.05 6.66
CA GLU A 479 7.49 29.88 6.94
C GLU A 479 7.15 29.14 8.24
N ARG A 480 6.40 29.77 9.16
CA ARG A 480 6.05 29.19 10.46
C ARG A 480 4.63 28.65 10.53
N TRP A 481 3.69 29.19 9.76
CA TRP A 481 2.27 28.88 9.88
C TRP A 481 1.77 28.17 8.63
N THR A 482 1.33 26.93 8.81
CA THR A 482 0.55 26.19 7.82
C THR A 482 -0.82 25.85 8.40
N VAL A 483 -1.88 26.22 7.69
CA VAL A 483 -3.26 25.90 8.02
C VAL A 483 -3.87 25.12 6.87
N ASN A 484 -4.44 23.96 7.17
CA ASN A 484 -5.23 23.18 6.24
C ASN A 484 -6.68 23.17 6.75
N GLY A 485 -7.61 23.55 5.89
CA GLY A 485 -9.03 23.62 6.23
C GLY A 485 -9.86 23.08 5.08
N GLY A 486 -10.82 22.23 5.39
CA GLY A 486 -11.63 21.59 4.37
C GLY A 486 -12.96 21.09 4.88
N LEU A 487 -13.77 20.64 3.93
CA LEU A 487 -15.10 20.12 4.13
C LEU A 487 -15.23 18.88 3.26
N HIS A 488 -15.70 17.79 3.88
CA HIS A 488 -16.09 16.57 3.20
C HIS A 488 -17.59 16.38 3.37
N ALA A 489 -18.28 15.92 2.33
CA ALA A 489 -19.67 15.53 2.42
C ALA A 489 -19.84 14.16 1.77
N GLN A 490 -20.62 13.29 2.40
CA GLN A 490 -20.97 11.98 1.86
C GLN A 490 -22.48 11.77 1.90
N TYR A 491 -23.00 11.08 0.90
CA TYR A 491 -24.40 10.73 0.71
C TYR A 491 -24.52 9.24 0.38
N LEU A 492 -25.33 8.54 1.16
CA LEU A 492 -25.65 7.13 0.99
C LEU A 492 -27.04 7.01 0.37
N ASP A 493 -27.13 6.44 -0.83
CA ASP A 493 -28.38 6.39 -1.59
C ASP A 493 -29.44 5.47 -0.97
N LEU A 494 -29.02 4.39 -0.29
CA LEU A 494 -29.92 3.35 0.22
C LEU A 494 -30.95 3.88 1.21
N ASN A 495 -30.59 4.89 2.01
CA ASN A 495 -31.43 5.43 3.07
C ASN A 495 -31.50 6.98 3.06
N ASP A 496 -31.07 7.60 1.96
CA ASP A 496 -31.01 9.05 1.78
C ASP A 496 -30.23 9.82 2.88
N SER A 497 -29.32 9.13 3.58
CA SER A 497 -28.54 9.76 4.65
C SER A 497 -27.36 10.55 4.08
N TRP A 498 -27.05 11.67 4.73
CA TRP A 498 -25.89 12.49 4.40
C TRP A 498 -25.11 12.87 5.66
N ALA A 499 -23.80 13.03 5.52
CA ALA A 499 -22.93 13.53 6.56
C ALA A 499 -22.09 14.70 6.02
N LEU A 500 -21.84 15.68 6.88
CA LEU A 500 -20.99 16.83 6.59
C LEU A 500 -19.86 16.89 7.63
N GLU A 501 -18.64 16.89 7.15
CA GLU A 501 -17.44 16.59 7.91
C GLU A 501 -16.42 17.73 7.77
N PRO A 502 -16.46 18.74 8.66
CA PRO A 502 -15.43 19.78 8.71
C PRO A 502 -14.09 19.21 9.18
N ARG A 503 -13.01 19.63 8.51
CA ARG A 503 -11.61 19.25 8.81
C ARG A 503 -10.76 20.50 8.98
N LEU A 504 -9.89 20.50 10.00
CA LEU A 504 -8.94 21.57 10.29
C LEU A 504 -7.64 21.00 10.83
N ALA A 505 -6.51 21.42 10.27
CA ALA A 505 -5.19 21.14 10.82
C ALA A 505 -4.34 22.41 10.80
N VAL A 506 -3.69 22.71 11.91
CA VAL A 506 -2.82 23.86 12.08
C VAL A 506 -1.45 23.37 12.54
N ASN A 507 -0.42 23.74 11.81
CA ASN A 507 0.97 23.49 12.15
C ASN A 507 1.68 24.84 12.35
N TYR A 508 2.31 25.01 13.51
CA TYR A 508 3.07 26.18 13.88
C TYR A 508 4.51 25.81 14.24
N HIS A 509 5.47 26.17 13.39
CA HIS A 509 6.90 25.98 13.67
C HIS A 509 7.39 27.03 14.67
N LEU A 510 7.70 26.60 15.90
CA LEU A 510 8.28 27.43 16.96
C LEU A 510 9.74 27.78 16.65
N SER A 511 10.48 26.78 16.17
CA SER A 511 11.88 26.88 15.78
C SER A 511 12.20 25.78 14.78
N ALA A 512 13.46 25.69 14.33
CA ALA A 512 13.91 24.60 13.48
C ALA A 512 13.84 23.22 14.14
N ALA A 513 13.71 23.14 15.48
CA ALA A 513 13.70 21.90 16.24
C ALA A 513 12.34 21.58 16.89
N GLY A 514 11.30 22.41 16.69
CA GLY A 514 10.03 22.22 17.38
C GLY A 514 8.84 22.85 16.65
N ALA A 515 7.73 22.12 16.64
CA ALA A 515 6.46 22.56 16.10
C ALA A 515 5.30 22.25 17.06
N LEU A 516 4.25 23.07 17.01
CA LEU A 516 2.97 22.81 17.67
C LEU A 516 1.93 22.46 16.60
N ASN A 517 1.20 21.37 16.85
CA ASN A 517 0.21 20.83 15.93
C ASN A 517 -1.16 20.80 16.61
N LEU A 518 -2.18 21.29 15.92
CA LEU A 518 -3.58 21.18 16.31
C LEU A 518 -4.36 20.55 15.16
N GLY A 519 -5.17 19.54 15.45
CA GLY A 519 -5.99 18.84 14.47
C GLY A 519 -7.41 18.64 14.97
N TYR A 520 -8.38 18.86 14.10
CA TYR A 520 -9.79 18.57 14.29
C TYR A 520 -10.34 17.94 13.01
N GLY A 521 -11.08 16.84 13.17
CA GLY A 521 -11.80 16.22 12.08
C GLY A 521 -13.04 15.52 12.61
N LEU A 522 -14.20 15.87 12.06
CA LEU A 522 -15.40 15.03 12.17
C LEU A 522 -15.33 13.98 11.06
N HIS A 523 -15.60 12.72 11.41
CA HIS A 523 -15.49 11.58 10.51
C HIS A 523 -16.73 10.71 10.66
N ASN A 524 -17.32 10.30 9.54
CA ASN A 524 -18.44 9.36 9.51
C ASN A 524 -18.09 8.16 8.60
N GLN A 525 -18.70 7.03 8.89
CA GLN A 525 -18.55 5.79 8.13
C GLN A 525 -19.91 5.11 8.03
N MET A 526 -20.22 4.55 6.87
CA MET A 526 -21.42 3.72 6.70
C MET A 526 -21.28 2.42 7.49
N GLN A 527 -22.39 1.82 7.90
CA GLN A 527 -22.34 0.49 8.53
C GLN A 527 -21.82 -0.58 7.56
N PRO A 528 -21.28 -1.71 8.06
CA PRO A 528 -20.92 -2.84 7.22
C PRO A 528 -22.11 -3.29 6.34
N LEU A 529 -21.84 -3.59 5.07
CA LEU A 529 -22.89 -3.90 4.07
C LEU A 529 -23.93 -4.93 4.54
N PRO A 530 -23.56 -6.06 5.18
CA PRO A 530 -24.54 -7.06 5.62
C PRO A 530 -25.60 -6.50 6.58
N MET A 531 -25.27 -5.47 7.36
CA MET A 531 -26.21 -4.88 8.32
C MET A 531 -27.38 -4.14 7.65
N TYR A 532 -27.22 -3.73 6.40
CA TYR A 532 -28.27 -3.03 5.66
C TYR A 532 -29.26 -3.97 4.97
N PHE A 533 -28.81 -5.18 4.62
CA PHE A 533 -29.57 -6.12 3.80
C PHE A 533 -29.98 -7.39 4.53
N LEU A 534 -29.57 -7.56 5.80
CA LEU A 534 -29.95 -8.72 6.60
C LEU A 534 -31.48 -8.81 6.73
N GLU A 535 -32.04 -9.87 6.17
CA GLU A 535 -33.45 -10.20 6.30
C GLU A 535 -33.68 -11.14 7.49
N THR A 536 -34.86 -11.07 8.09
CA THR A 536 -35.28 -11.98 9.16
C THR A 536 -36.67 -12.49 8.84
N ARG A 537 -36.83 -13.82 8.87
CA ARG A 537 -38.12 -14.44 8.67
C ARG A 537 -39.00 -14.24 9.91
N LEU A 538 -40.16 -13.64 9.71
CA LEU A 538 -41.13 -13.40 10.77
C LEU A 538 -41.92 -14.68 11.08
N PRO A 539 -42.52 -14.80 12.30
CA PRO A 539 -43.32 -15.96 12.69
C PRO A 539 -44.53 -16.23 11.80
N ASP A 540 -44.99 -15.22 11.05
CA ASP A 540 -46.09 -15.33 10.08
C ASP A 540 -45.62 -15.82 8.70
N GLY A 541 -44.33 -16.11 8.55
CA GLY A 541 -43.72 -16.62 7.34
C GLY A 541 -43.35 -15.54 6.32
N THR A 542 -43.47 -14.25 6.67
CA THR A 542 -43.01 -13.12 5.85
C THR A 542 -41.56 -12.73 6.10
#